data_AF-A6GWW9-F1
#
_entry.id   AF-A6GWW9-F1
#
_cell.length_a   1.000
_cell.length_b   1.000
_cell.length_c   1.000
_cell.angle_alpha   90.00
_cell.angle_beta   90.00
_cell.angle_gamma   90.00
#
_symmetry.space_group_name_H-M   'P 1'
#
loop_
_entity.id
_entity.type
_entity.pdbx_description
1 polymer ?
#
loop_
_entity_poly.entity_id
_entity_poly.type
_entity_poly.pdbx_seq_one_letter_code
_entity_poly.pdbx_strand_id
1 'polypeptide(L)'
;MKEITTAEFIKKAKALLESKYTYGEILNERKTRKITRTEFINRAILKHQNNFNYDKVHYVNSNTKVIVTCKIHGDFEQVPQDHLRGNGCVECNGKKKITRQEFIEEANKIHNFKFNYDKVDAHNRGSKINN
;
A
#
# COMPACT_ATOMS: atom_id res chain seq x y z
N MET A 1 44.69 -23.68 4.35
CA MET A 1 43.95 -22.41 4.39
C MET A 1 43.19 -22.38 5.71
N LYS A 2 43.44 -21.39 6.58
CA LYS A 2 42.74 -21.35 7.88
C LYS A 2 41.32 -20.86 7.62
N GLU A 3 40.35 -21.75 7.82
CA GLU A 3 38.93 -21.38 7.81
C GLU A 3 38.68 -20.41 8.95
N ILE A 4 38.29 -19.18 8.59
CA ILE A 4 37.92 -18.16 9.58
C ILE A 4 36.58 -18.61 10.14
N THR A 5 36.51 -18.82 11.45
CA THR A 5 35.28 -19.26 12.10
C THR A 5 34.22 -18.17 11.98
N THR A 6 32.94 -18.54 11.88
CA THR A 6 31.81 -17.59 11.76
C THR A 6 31.82 -16.55 12.89
N ALA A 7 32.32 -16.93 14.07
CA ALA A 7 32.51 -16.05 15.21
C ALA A 7 33.57 -14.96 14.97
N GLU A 8 34.69 -15.28 14.32
CA GLU A 8 35.74 -14.32 13.97
C GLU A 8 35.28 -13.35 12.87
N PHE A 9 34.46 -13.82 11.92
CA PHE A 9 33.83 -12.97 10.91
C PHE A 9 32.86 -11.96 11.54
N ILE A 10 32.00 -12.41 12.47
CA ILE A 10 31.04 -11.55 13.19
C ILE A 10 31.78 -10.54 14.09
N LYS A 11 32.85 -10.95 14.76
CA LYS A 11 33.66 -10.06 15.60
C LYS A 11 34.34 -8.95 14.79
N LYS A 12 34.84 -9.29 13.59
CA LYS A 12 35.45 -8.33 12.66
C LYS A 12 34.41 -7.38 12.05
N ALA A 13 33.21 -7.90 11.73
CA ALA A 13 32.09 -7.09 11.24
C ALA A 13 31.57 -6.10 12.31
N LYS A 14 31.47 -6.53 13.58
CA LYS A 14 31.11 -5.65 14.71
C LYS A 14 32.18 -4.58 14.96
N ALA A 15 33.46 -4.93 14.95
CA ALA A 15 34.55 -3.96 15.10
C ALA A 15 34.61 -2.91 13.96
N LEU A 16 34.23 -3.29 12.74
CA LEU A 16 34.08 -2.37 11.60
C LEU A 16 32.85 -1.46 11.71
N LEU A 17 31.79 -1.92 12.38
CA LEU A 17 30.59 -1.12 12.66
C LEU A 17 30.80 -0.16 13.86
N GLU A 18 31.59 -0.57 14.85
CA GLU A 18 31.83 0.18 16.08
C GLU A 18 32.94 1.25 15.94
N SER A 19 33.75 1.23 14.87
CA SER A 19 34.89 2.14 14.69
C SER A 19 34.63 3.35 13.79
N LYS A 20 33.41 3.56 13.29
CA LYS A 20 33.13 4.69 12.37
C LYS A 20 32.01 5.65 12.73
N TYR A 21 31.12 5.34 13.67
CA TYR A 21 30.04 6.27 14.04
C TYR A 21 29.61 6.04 15.49
N THR A 22 29.56 7.12 16.29
CA THR A 22 28.97 7.06 17.63
C THR A 22 27.46 6.82 17.52
N TYR A 23 26.87 6.14 18.51
CA TYR A 23 25.43 5.82 18.53
C TYR A 23 24.52 7.07 18.38
N GLY A 24 25.01 8.25 18.81
CA GLY A 24 24.32 9.54 18.64
C GLY A 24 24.35 10.08 17.21
N GLU A 25 25.42 9.84 16.45
CA GLU A 25 25.54 10.24 15.04
C GLU A 25 24.61 9.39 14.14
N ILE A 26 24.41 8.12 14.48
CA ILE A 26 23.51 7.18 13.80
C ILE A 26 22.02 7.60 13.91
N LEU A 27 21.65 8.35 14.96
CA LEU A 27 20.28 8.82 15.18
C LEU A 27 19.98 10.15 14.48
N ASN A 28 20.97 10.98 14.20
CA ASN A 28 20.77 12.33 13.67
C ASN A 28 20.58 12.37 12.13
N GLU A 29 21.09 11.37 11.39
CA GLU A 29 20.85 11.22 9.94
C GLU A 29 19.41 10.80 9.59
N ARG A 30 18.64 10.29 10.55
CA ARG A 30 17.30 9.72 10.32
C ARG A 30 16.20 10.76 10.11
N LYS A 31 16.43 12.02 10.45
CA LYS A 31 15.37 13.03 10.55
C LYS A 31 15.03 13.72 9.22
N THR A 32 15.85 13.59 8.18
CA THR A 32 15.72 14.42 6.94
C THR A 32 15.90 13.67 5.62
N ARG A 33 16.23 12.37 5.62
CA ARG A 33 16.48 11.65 4.36
C ARG A 33 15.19 11.43 3.57
N LYS A 34 15.10 12.07 2.39
CA LYS A 34 14.03 11.81 1.42
C LYS A 34 14.16 10.39 0.88
N ILE A 35 13.05 9.65 0.84
CA ILE A 35 13.02 8.32 0.19
C ILE A 35 13.12 8.51 -1.33
N THR A 36 13.80 7.57 -1.99
CA THR A 36 13.91 7.55 -3.45
C THR A 36 12.73 6.81 -4.07
N ARG A 37 12.55 6.93 -5.40
CA ARG A 37 11.56 6.15 -6.15
C ARG A 37 11.71 4.64 -5.90
N THR A 38 12.95 4.13 -5.99
CA THR A 38 13.25 2.71 -5.79
C THR A 38 12.89 2.27 -4.37
N GLU A 39 13.22 3.08 -3.37
CA GLU A 39 12.88 2.79 -1.98
C GLU A 39 11.36 2.76 -1.76
N PHE A 40 10.62 3.70 -2.34
CA PHE A 40 9.16 3.67 -2.32
C PHE A 40 8.60 2.38 -2.92
N ILE A 41 9.07 1.98 -4.11
CA ILE A 41 8.60 0.77 -4.80
C ILE A 41 8.90 -0.48 -3.98
N ASN A 42 10.11 -0.62 -3.44
CA ASN A 42 10.48 -1.78 -2.62
C ASN A 42 9.60 -1.89 -1.37
N ARG A 43 9.36 -0.79 -0.66
CA ARG A 43 8.46 -0.77 0.50
C ARG A 43 7.02 -1.09 0.12
N ALA A 44 6.56 -0.60 -1.03
CA ALA A 44 5.21 -0.85 -1.52
C ALA A 44 5.02 -2.33 -1.90
N ILE A 45 6.00 -2.96 -2.56
CA ILE A 45 5.99 -4.40 -2.87
C ILE A 45 5.88 -5.22 -1.58
N LEU A 46 6.68 -4.90 -0.55
CA LEU A 46 6.63 -5.58 0.74
C LEU A 46 5.27 -5.39 1.44
N LYS A 47 4.74 -4.16 1.40
CA LYS A 47 3.47 -3.82 2.05
C LYS A 47 2.27 -4.53 1.43
N HIS A 48 2.27 -4.68 0.11
CA HIS A 48 1.14 -5.17 -0.67
C HIS A 48 1.34 -6.55 -1.29
N GLN A 49 2.39 -7.27 -0.88
CA GLN A 49 2.69 -8.64 -1.34
C GLN A 49 2.66 -8.77 -2.87
N ASN A 50 3.21 -7.77 -3.58
CA ASN A 50 3.25 -7.73 -5.04
C ASN A 50 1.88 -7.69 -5.75
N ASN A 51 0.82 -7.16 -5.12
CA ASN A 51 -0.51 -7.02 -5.75
C ASN A 51 -0.66 -5.85 -6.74
N PHE A 52 0.39 -5.02 -6.88
CA PHE A 52 0.39 -3.83 -7.71
C PHE A 52 1.62 -3.79 -8.63
N ASN A 53 1.47 -3.11 -9.77
CA ASN A 53 2.55 -2.74 -10.68
C ASN A 53 2.85 -1.23 -10.53
N TYR A 54 4.14 -0.88 -10.60
CA TYR A 54 4.70 0.44 -10.39
C TYR A 54 5.42 1.02 -11.63
N ASP A 55 5.25 0.42 -12.81
CA ASP A 55 5.89 0.87 -14.06
C ASP A 55 5.58 2.34 -14.38
N LYS A 56 4.35 2.78 -14.08
CA LYS A 56 3.85 4.15 -14.29
C LYS A 56 4.13 5.10 -13.12
N VAL A 57 4.86 4.66 -12.09
CA VAL A 57 5.16 5.50 -10.92
C VAL A 57 6.22 6.56 -11.27
N HIS A 58 5.78 7.81 -11.27
CA HIS A 58 6.64 9.00 -11.28
C HIS A 58 6.70 9.60 -9.86
N TYR A 59 7.65 9.12 -9.05
CA TYR A 59 7.77 9.54 -7.65
C TYR A 59 8.48 10.89 -7.52
N VAL A 60 7.81 11.87 -6.89
CA VAL A 60 8.37 13.21 -6.59
C VAL A 60 8.65 13.37 -5.09
N ASN A 61 7.67 13.05 -4.24
CA ASN A 61 7.76 13.10 -2.79
C ASN A 61 6.64 12.24 -2.18
N SER A 62 6.52 12.19 -0.84
CA SER A 62 5.54 11.34 -0.14
C SER A 62 4.09 11.77 -0.29
N ASN A 63 3.85 13.01 -0.71
CA ASN A 63 2.54 13.69 -0.71
C ASN A 63 1.99 13.90 -2.12
N THR A 64 2.84 13.92 -3.14
CA THR A 64 2.44 14.01 -4.54
C THR A 64 1.92 12.66 -5.02
N LYS A 65 0.71 12.65 -5.57
CA LYS A 65 0.07 11.44 -6.11
C LYS A 65 0.95 10.77 -7.17
N VAL A 66 0.93 9.45 -7.17
CA VAL A 66 1.56 8.60 -8.18
C VAL A 66 0.51 7.68 -8.81
N ILE A 67 0.75 7.24 -10.03
CA ILE A 67 -0.08 6.24 -10.71
C ILE A 67 0.43 4.87 -10.32
N VAL A 68 -0.43 4.05 -9.74
CA VAL A 68 -0.19 2.65 -9.39
C VAL A 68 -1.19 1.80 -10.15
N THR A 69 -0.76 0.65 -10.65
CA THR A 69 -1.63 -0.27 -11.39
C THR A 69 -2.02 -1.42 -10.48
N CYS A 70 -3.30 -1.52 -10.15
CA CYS A 70 -3.87 -2.71 -9.52
C CYS A 70 -3.95 -3.83 -10.55
N LYS A 71 -3.42 -5.02 -10.22
CA LYS A 71 -3.42 -6.16 -11.14
C LYS A 71 -4.82 -6.62 -11.58
N ILE A 72 -5.85 -6.28 -10.79
CA ILE A 72 -7.25 -6.69 -11.05
C ILE A 72 -8.17 -5.52 -11.45
N HIS A 73 -7.91 -4.29 -10.98
CA HIS A 73 -8.79 -3.13 -11.21
C HIS A 73 -8.14 -2.01 -12.06
N GLY A 74 -6.90 -2.21 -12.53
CA GLY A 74 -6.22 -1.26 -13.39
C GLY A 74 -5.61 -0.06 -12.67
N ASP A 75 -5.37 1.02 -13.41
CA ASP A 75 -4.64 2.20 -12.95
C ASP A 75 -5.47 3.06 -11.99
N PHE A 76 -4.82 3.54 -10.93
CA PHE A 76 -5.40 4.51 -10.01
C PHE A 76 -4.32 5.45 -9.46
N GLU A 77 -4.75 6.65 -9.07
CA GLU A 77 -3.88 7.60 -8.39
C GLU A 77 -3.93 7.43 -6.88
N GLN A 78 -2.78 7.48 -6.23
CA GLN A 78 -2.70 7.49 -4.77
C GLN A 78 -1.48 8.25 -4.26
N VAL A 79 -1.61 8.82 -3.07
CA VAL A 79 -0.49 9.44 -2.35
C VAL A 79 0.45 8.34 -1.84
N PRO A 80 1.77 8.39 -2.12
CA PRO A 80 2.73 7.37 -1.69
C PRO A 80 2.69 7.06 -0.19
N GLN A 81 2.57 8.08 0.66
CA GLN A 81 2.47 7.87 2.11
C GLN A 81 1.25 7.01 2.49
N ASP A 82 0.11 7.25 1.86
CA ASP A 82 -1.12 6.49 2.11
C ASP A 82 -1.03 5.08 1.53
N HIS A 83 -0.41 4.94 0.36
CA HIS A 83 -0.13 3.63 -0.23
C HIS A 83 0.74 2.77 0.71
N LEU A 84 1.80 3.35 1.27
CA LEU A 84 2.69 2.67 2.23
C LEU A 84 2.02 2.36 3.58
N ARG A 85 0.98 3.11 3.96
CA ARG A 85 0.13 2.77 5.12
C ARG A 85 -0.71 1.52 4.90
N GLY A 86 -0.88 1.10 3.65
CA GLY A 86 -1.63 -0.10 3.26
C GLY A 86 -2.89 0.20 2.48
N ASN A 87 -3.12 1.46 2.08
CA ASN A 87 -4.23 1.76 1.19
C ASN A 87 -3.92 1.20 -0.21
N GLY A 88 -4.86 0.44 -0.78
CA GLY A 88 -4.86 0.05 -2.18
C GLY A 88 -5.87 0.85 -3.02
N CYS A 89 -6.26 0.28 -4.16
CA CYS A 89 -7.33 0.85 -5.00
C CYS A 89 -8.70 0.79 -4.29
N VAL A 90 -9.64 1.61 -4.75
CA VAL A 90 -10.97 1.74 -4.14
C VAL A 90 -11.78 0.45 -4.17
N GLU A 91 -11.56 -0.38 -5.20
CA GLU A 91 -12.27 -1.63 -5.41
C GLU A 91 -11.76 -2.73 -4.47
N CYS A 92 -10.43 -2.92 -4.37
CA CYS A 92 -9.83 -3.83 -3.39
C CYS A 92 -10.21 -3.46 -1.95
N ASN A 93 -10.36 -2.16 -1.66
CA ASN A 93 -10.72 -1.68 -0.32
C ASN A 93 -12.24 -1.73 -0.05
N GLY A 94 -13.09 -2.19 -0.98
CA GLY A 94 -14.55 -2.21 -0.83
C GLY A 94 -15.19 -0.82 -0.71
N LYS A 95 -14.44 0.23 -1.05
CA LYS A 95 -14.86 1.65 -1.01
C LYS A 95 -15.45 2.12 -2.33
N LYS A 96 -15.52 1.25 -3.35
CA LYS A 96 -16.24 1.53 -4.60
C LYS A 96 -17.69 1.89 -4.26
N LYS A 97 -18.07 3.12 -4.63
CA LYS A 97 -19.48 3.52 -4.62
C LYS A 97 -20.11 2.86 -5.83
N ILE A 98 -21.06 1.96 -5.57
CA ILE A 98 -21.89 1.38 -6.61
C ILE A 98 -23.18 2.20 -6.69
N THR A 99 -23.64 2.41 -7.91
CA THR A 99 -24.94 3.01 -8.17
C THR A 99 -26.06 2.03 -7.82
N ARG A 100 -27.28 2.55 -7.65
CA ARG A 100 -28.47 1.71 -7.48
C ARG A 100 -28.61 0.71 -8.64
N GLN A 101 -28.34 1.16 -9.86
CA GLN A 101 -28.47 0.32 -11.05
C GLN A 101 -27.46 -0.83 -11.05
N GLU A 102 -26.18 -0.55 -10.79
CA GLU A 102 -25.15 -1.58 -10.67
C GLU A 102 -25.47 -2.58 -9.55
N PHE A 103 -26.01 -2.11 -8.41
CA PHE A 103 -26.47 -3.00 -7.34
C PHE A 103 -27.59 -3.94 -7.81
N ILE A 104 -28.61 -3.41 -8.48
CA ILE A 104 -29.75 -4.20 -8.98
C ILE A 104 -29.28 -5.24 -9.99
N GLU A 105 -28.38 -4.87 -10.89
CA GLU A 105 -27.83 -5.77 -11.91
C GLU A 105 -27.04 -6.92 -11.28
N GLU A 106 -26.11 -6.63 -10.38
CA GLU A 106 -25.32 -7.67 -9.69
C GLU A 106 -26.21 -8.57 -8.80
N ALA A 107 -27.18 -7.97 -8.10
CA ALA A 107 -28.12 -8.72 -7.27
C ALA A 107 -29.02 -9.66 -8.11
N ASN A 108 -29.45 -9.21 -9.29
CA ASN A 108 -30.23 -10.04 -10.21
C ASN A 108 -29.42 -11.19 -10.80
N LYS A 109 -28.12 -11.00 -11.09
CA LYS A 109 -27.22 -12.08 -11.52
C LYS A 109 -27.08 -13.16 -10.45
N ILE A 110 -26.93 -12.78 -9.18
CA ILE A 110 -26.76 -13.73 -8.06
C ILE A 110 -28.08 -14.41 -7.70
N HIS A 111 -29.17 -13.65 -7.67
CA HIS A 111 -30.47 -14.13 -7.20
C HIS A 111 -31.43 -14.55 -8.31
N ASN A 112 -30.96 -14.59 -9.56
CA ASN A 112 -31.73 -14.99 -10.74
C ASN A 112 -33.12 -14.33 -10.78
N PHE A 113 -33.16 -13.00 -10.61
CA PHE A 113 -34.38 -12.17 -10.61
C PHE A 113 -35.45 -12.56 -9.57
N LYS A 114 -35.08 -13.30 -8.51
CA LYS A 114 -36.01 -13.75 -7.46
C LYS A 114 -36.63 -12.59 -6.64
N PHE A 115 -35.99 -11.43 -6.59
CA PHE A 115 -36.40 -10.31 -5.74
C PHE A 115 -36.66 -9.05 -6.57
N ASN A 116 -37.62 -8.24 -6.12
CA ASN A 116 -37.92 -6.92 -6.68
C ASN A 116 -37.17 -5.83 -5.89
N TYR A 117 -36.48 -4.93 -6.60
CA TYR A 117 -35.63 -3.86 -6.05
C TYR A 117 -36.14 -2.44 -6.40
N ASP A 118 -37.42 -2.31 -6.75
CA ASP A 118 -38.06 -1.05 -7.16
C ASP A 118 -38.09 0.01 -6.05
N LYS A 119 -37.89 -0.40 -4.79
CA LYS A 119 -37.86 0.47 -3.61
C LYS A 119 -36.51 0.50 -2.89
N VAL A 120 -35.41 0.15 -3.56
CA VAL A 120 -34.07 0.27 -2.94
C VAL A 120 -33.64 1.73 -2.95
N ASP A 121 -33.72 2.38 -1.79
CA ASP A 121 -33.16 3.70 -1.57
C ASP A 121 -31.64 3.60 -1.39
N ALA A 122 -30.90 4.41 -2.15
CA ALA A 122 -29.45 4.46 -2.09
C ALA A 122 -28.97 5.17 -0.81
N HIS A 123 -29.14 4.53 0.35
CA HIS A 123 -28.59 5.05 1.58
C HIS A 123 -27.08 4.80 1.63
N ASN A 124 -26.31 5.88 1.76
CA ASN A 124 -24.90 5.80 2.13
C ASN A 124 -24.74 4.94 3.39
N ARG A 125 -23.72 4.07 3.43
CA ARG A 125 -23.38 3.11 4.51
C ARG A 125 -23.02 3.75 5.88
N GLY A 126 -23.60 4.89 6.22
CA GLY A 126 -23.32 5.64 7.45
C GLY A 126 -24.47 6.47 8.00
N SER A 127 -25.69 6.39 7.44
CA SER A 127 -26.85 7.04 8.06
C SER A 127 -27.28 6.22 9.26
N LYS A 128 -27.05 6.75 10.47
CA LYS A 128 -27.64 6.21 11.70
C LYS A 128 -29.16 6.22 11.52
N ILE A 129 -29.76 5.04 11.45
CA ILE A 129 -31.19 4.88 11.64
C ILE A 129 -31.47 5.21 13.11
N ASN A 130 -31.90 6.45 13.37
CA ASN A 130 -32.43 6.79 14.68
C ASN A 130 -33.86 6.21 14.73
N ASN A 131 -34.05 5.26 15.65
CA ASN A 131 -35.35 4.72 16.03
C ASN A 131 -36.12 5.73 16.88
#